data_AF-A0A939LSP0-F1
#
_entry.id   AF-A0A939LSP0-F1
#
_cell.length_a   1.000
_cell.length_b   1.000
_cell.length_c   1.000
_cell.angle_alpha   90.00
_cell.angle_beta   90.00
_cell.angle_gamma   90.00
#
_symmetry.space_group_name_H-M   'P 1'
#
loop_
_entity.id
_entity.type
_entity.pdbx_description
1 polymer ?
#
loop_
_entity_poly.entity_id
_entity_poly.type
_entity_poly.pdbx_seq_one_letter_code
_entity_poly.pdbx_strand_id
1 'polypeptide(L)'
;MSLPTSTASPTPTRSTPRPATPSHRSGYRTGLRWLLQTHGFMFLWALGMLVVLVAAATIIVSNVTTPAGSIVQHARQGLTWFPFSIAIVGITTYTNIHIGAGLTRRSLGWAALTAAVVMAVAYAALFTLALQLERAVYGWTGWAHGVDGAGGLFTSSGQVGLVVLDVGLLFLAGQLSGVLVGIVYYRAGGWWGTLALPLTAGPILLATPALSTAALGDLGLAPRVVLVLLVLGAMSLAAHRLILGVQVRKLAT
;
A
#
# COMPACT_ATOMS: atom_id res chain seq x y z
N MET A 1 -43.39 -66.73 37.42
CA MET A 1 -42.50 -66.50 36.25
C MET A 1 -42.40 -64.99 36.10
N SER A 2 -41.34 -64.40 36.66
CA SER A 2 -41.24 -62.95 36.91
C SER A 2 -40.10 -62.40 36.06
N LEU A 3 -40.38 -61.48 35.15
CA LEU A 3 -39.36 -60.85 34.29
C LEU A 3 -38.60 -59.76 35.05
N PRO A 4 -37.26 -59.65 34.88
CA PRO A 4 -36.48 -58.62 35.54
C PRO A 4 -36.65 -57.26 34.83
N THR A 5 -36.89 -56.23 35.64
CA THR A 5 -36.99 -54.83 35.21
C THR A 5 -35.58 -54.29 34.92
N SER A 6 -35.29 -53.98 33.66
CA SER A 6 -34.03 -53.37 33.23
C SER A 6 -34.07 -51.86 33.48
N THR A 7 -33.29 -51.39 34.45
CA THR A 7 -33.04 -49.96 34.71
C THR A 7 -31.97 -49.44 33.75
N ALA A 8 -32.39 -48.70 32.72
CA ALA A 8 -31.49 -47.99 31.82
C ALA A 8 -30.78 -46.84 32.56
N SER A 9 -29.45 -46.86 32.58
CA SER A 9 -28.64 -45.77 33.13
C SER A 9 -28.65 -44.56 32.18
N PRO A 10 -28.75 -43.32 32.68
CA PRO A 10 -28.78 -42.13 31.85
C PRO A 10 -27.43 -41.92 31.16
N THR A 11 -27.45 -41.85 29.83
CA THR A 11 -26.28 -41.56 29.00
C THR A 11 -25.69 -40.20 29.39
N PRO A 12 -24.39 -40.10 29.73
CA PRO A 12 -23.76 -38.83 30.05
C PRO A 12 -23.81 -37.92 28.83
N THR A 13 -24.48 -36.77 28.98
CA THR A 13 -24.50 -35.70 27.98
C THR A 13 -23.10 -35.14 27.83
N ARG A 14 -22.40 -35.57 26.78
CA ARG A 14 -21.07 -35.09 26.41
C ARG A 14 -21.19 -33.60 26.09
N SER A 15 -20.84 -32.74 27.05
CA SER A 15 -20.74 -31.30 26.83
C SER A 15 -19.70 -31.06 25.73
N THR A 16 -20.15 -30.73 24.53
CA THR A 16 -19.24 -30.35 23.44
C THR A 16 -18.53 -29.07 23.85
N PRO A 17 -17.19 -29.02 23.83
CA PRO A 17 -16.45 -27.81 24.12
C PRO A 17 -16.93 -26.70 23.20
N ARG A 18 -17.41 -25.59 23.78
CA ARG A 18 -17.82 -24.42 23.01
C ARG A 18 -16.61 -23.95 22.22
N PRO A 19 -16.68 -23.84 20.87
CA PRO A 19 -15.55 -23.36 20.09
C PRO A 19 -15.15 -21.99 20.63
N ALA A 20 -13.89 -21.85 21.05
CA ALA A 20 -13.36 -20.56 21.48
C ALA A 20 -13.47 -19.59 20.30
N THR A 21 -14.33 -18.58 20.41
CA THR A 21 -14.48 -17.57 19.38
C THR A 21 -13.16 -16.79 19.29
N PRO A 22 -12.49 -16.78 18.12
CA PRO A 22 -11.27 -16.00 17.96
C PRO A 22 -11.54 -14.52 18.30
N SER A 23 -10.72 -13.94 19.18
CA SER A 23 -10.87 -12.54 19.54
C SER A 23 -10.66 -11.65 18.30
N HIS A 24 -11.48 -10.61 18.12
CA HIS A 24 -11.36 -9.68 17.00
C HIS A 24 -9.97 -9.04 16.85
N ARG A 25 -9.25 -8.89 17.98
CA ARG A 25 -7.90 -8.31 18.05
C ARG A 25 -6.83 -9.23 17.49
N SER A 26 -6.98 -10.56 17.61
CA SER A 26 -5.99 -11.51 17.06
C SER A 26 -6.03 -11.51 15.54
N GLY A 27 -7.22 -11.48 14.93
CA GLY A 27 -7.37 -11.47 13.46
C GLY A 27 -6.74 -10.26 12.78
N TYR A 28 -6.93 -9.05 13.33
CA TYR A 28 -6.31 -7.84 12.81
C TYR A 28 -4.78 -7.91 12.87
N ARG A 29 -4.22 -8.32 14.01
CA ARG A 29 -2.77 -8.41 14.21
C ARG A 29 -2.13 -9.45 13.29
N THR A 30 -2.75 -10.61 13.13
CA THR A 30 -2.28 -11.66 12.22
C THR A 30 -2.28 -11.16 10.78
N GLY A 31 -3.38 -10.54 10.33
CA GLY A 31 -3.49 -9.99 8.98
C GLY A 31 -2.48 -8.87 8.72
N LEU A 32 -2.33 -7.94 9.66
CA LEU A 32 -1.39 -6.84 9.54
C LEU A 32 0.05 -7.36 9.48
N ARG A 33 0.42 -8.30 10.36
CA ARG A 33 1.76 -8.89 10.37
C ARG A 33 2.07 -9.56 9.05
N TRP A 34 1.15 -10.37 8.52
CA TRP A 34 1.35 -11.04 7.24
C TRP A 34 1.53 -10.04 6.10
N LEU A 35 0.66 -9.03 6.01
CA LEU A 35 0.74 -8.00 4.97
C LEU A 35 2.05 -7.21 5.05
N LEU A 36 2.45 -6.79 6.24
CA LEU A 36 3.71 -6.06 6.46
C LEU A 36 4.94 -6.93 6.19
N GLN A 37 4.92 -8.22 6.52
CA GLN A 37 6.03 -9.13 6.22
C GLN A 37 6.18 -9.33 4.71
N THR A 38 5.08 -9.59 4.00
CA THR A 38 5.09 -9.74 2.53
C THR A 38 5.53 -8.45 1.85
N HIS A 39 4.97 -7.31 2.26
CA HIS A 39 5.37 -6.00 1.73
C HIS A 39 6.82 -5.66 2.07
N GLY A 40 7.25 -5.91 3.31
CA GLY A 40 8.60 -5.63 3.80
C GLY A 40 9.65 -6.46 3.08
N PHE A 41 9.39 -7.74 2.83
CA PHE A 41 10.28 -8.58 2.05
C PHE A 41 10.46 -8.05 0.61
N MET A 42 9.34 -7.78 -0.07
CA MET A 42 9.35 -7.22 -1.43
C MET A 42 9.99 -5.83 -1.47
N PHE A 43 9.77 -5.03 -0.43
CA PHE A 43 10.38 -3.71 -0.26
C PHE A 43 11.89 -3.79 -0.14
N LEU A 44 12.43 -4.69 0.68
CA LEU A 44 13.88 -4.86 0.82
C LEU A 44 14.52 -5.29 -0.51
N TRP A 45 13.82 -6.13 -1.27
CA TRP A 45 14.29 -6.55 -2.58
C TRP A 45 14.29 -5.39 -3.59
N ALA A 46 13.20 -4.61 -3.63
CA ALA A 46 13.11 -3.41 -4.45
C ALA A 46 14.14 -2.34 -4.05
N LEU A 47 14.44 -2.21 -2.76
CA LEU A 47 15.50 -1.34 -2.26
C LEU A 47 16.88 -1.79 -2.80
N GLY A 48 17.18 -3.09 -2.75
CA GLY A 48 18.41 -3.63 -3.33
C GLY A 48 18.53 -3.28 -4.82
N MET A 49 17.47 -3.50 -5.61
CA MET A 49 17.46 -3.11 -7.01
C MET A 49 17.60 -1.60 -7.22
N LEU A 50 16.91 -0.79 -6.43
CA LEU A 50 16.98 0.67 -6.50
C LEU A 50 18.40 1.16 -6.31
N VAL A 51 19.09 0.65 -5.28
CA VAL A 51 20.50 1.01 -5.00
C VAL A 51 21.38 0.66 -6.20
N VAL A 52 21.24 -0.54 -6.76
CA VAL A 52 22.01 -0.98 -7.92
C VAL A 52 21.74 -0.09 -9.14
N LEU A 53 20.47 0.18 -9.45
CA LEU A 53 20.07 0.97 -10.62
C LEU A 53 20.50 2.44 -10.50
N VAL A 54 20.31 3.06 -9.34
CA VAL A 54 20.74 4.44 -9.11
C VAL A 54 22.26 4.56 -9.18
N ALA A 55 23.00 3.62 -8.57
CA ALA A 55 24.46 3.61 -8.64
C ALA A 55 24.95 3.42 -10.08
N ALA A 56 24.41 2.44 -10.81
CA ALA A 56 24.75 2.19 -12.21
C ALA A 56 24.44 3.40 -13.09
N ALA A 57 23.26 4.01 -12.95
CA ALA A 57 22.87 5.21 -13.69
C ALA A 57 23.82 6.38 -13.39
N THR A 58 24.19 6.58 -12.11
CA THR A 58 25.14 7.63 -11.70
C THR A 58 26.49 7.42 -12.38
N ILE A 59 27.03 6.20 -12.33
CA ILE A 59 28.30 5.86 -12.99
C ILE A 59 28.20 6.12 -14.49
N ILE A 60 27.18 5.58 -15.17
CA ILE A 60 27.02 5.72 -16.62
C ILE A 60 26.92 7.19 -17.03
N VAL A 61 26.04 7.97 -16.37
CA VAL A 61 25.86 9.39 -16.70
C VAL A 61 27.15 10.15 -16.46
N SER A 62 27.82 9.94 -15.33
CA SER A 62 29.08 10.63 -15.00
C SER A 62 30.23 10.38 -15.98
N ASN A 63 30.18 9.27 -16.73
CA ASN A 63 31.16 8.98 -17.78
C ASN A 63 30.86 9.70 -19.12
N VAL A 64 29.66 10.26 -19.29
CA VAL A 64 29.23 10.94 -20.53
C VAL A 64 29.10 12.44 -20.30
N THR A 65 28.57 12.86 -19.15
CA THR A 65 28.32 14.27 -18.82
C THR A 65 28.21 14.48 -17.30
N THR A 66 28.28 15.72 -16.84
CA THR A 66 28.02 16.06 -15.44
C THR A 66 26.52 15.94 -15.14
N PRO A 67 26.09 15.11 -14.17
CA PRO A 67 24.69 15.03 -13.79
C PRO A 67 24.18 16.38 -13.26
N ALA A 68 23.19 16.95 -13.94
CA ALA A 68 22.53 18.20 -13.50
C ALA A 68 21.21 17.94 -12.75
N GLY A 69 20.56 16.79 -13.00
CA GLY A 69 19.31 16.38 -12.37
C GLY A 69 19.49 15.23 -11.37
N SER A 70 18.53 15.11 -10.46
CA SER A 70 18.44 14.01 -9.50
C SER A 70 18.06 12.70 -10.18
N ILE A 71 18.93 11.69 -10.06
CA ILE A 71 18.68 10.33 -10.55
C ILE A 71 17.68 9.63 -9.63
N VAL A 72 17.77 9.86 -8.32
CA VAL A 72 16.82 9.35 -7.32
C VAL A 72 15.41 9.87 -7.59
N GLN A 73 15.25 11.13 -8.01
CA GLN A 73 13.94 11.70 -8.36
C GLN A 73 13.25 10.92 -9.47
N HIS A 74 13.98 10.41 -10.46
CA HIS A 74 13.41 9.57 -11.51
C HIS A 74 12.91 8.23 -10.97
N ALA A 75 13.61 7.66 -10.00
CA ALA A 75 13.21 6.41 -9.37
C ALA A 75 11.89 6.51 -8.56
N ARG A 76 11.41 7.73 -8.29
CA ARG A 76 10.07 7.99 -7.73
C ARG A 76 8.97 7.26 -8.50
N GLN A 77 9.06 7.22 -9.83
CA GLN A 77 8.06 6.54 -10.66
C GLN A 77 8.02 5.04 -10.36
N GLY A 78 9.17 4.38 -10.37
CA GLY A 78 9.29 2.97 -10.00
C GLY A 78 8.77 2.70 -8.58
N LEU A 79 9.15 3.55 -7.63
CA LEU A 79 8.70 3.46 -6.23
C LEU A 79 7.23 3.82 -6.01
N THR A 80 6.54 4.38 -7.00
CA THR A 80 5.10 4.64 -6.95
C THR A 80 4.31 3.43 -7.47
N TRP A 81 4.74 2.89 -8.61
CA TRP A 81 4.04 1.77 -9.26
C TRP A 81 4.32 0.42 -8.62
N PHE A 82 5.52 0.22 -8.07
CA PHE A 82 5.87 -1.01 -7.37
C PHE A 82 4.95 -1.31 -6.16
N PRO A 83 4.82 -0.42 -5.14
CA PRO A 83 3.93 -0.68 -4.01
C PRO A 83 2.47 -0.80 -4.42
N PHE A 84 2.03 -0.07 -5.46
CA PHE A 84 0.71 -0.24 -6.05
C PHE A 84 0.48 -1.70 -6.50
N SER A 85 1.43 -2.30 -7.25
CA SER A 85 1.33 -3.70 -7.67
C SER A 85 1.35 -4.67 -6.49
N ILE A 86 2.21 -4.44 -5.49
CA ILE A 86 2.27 -5.31 -4.31
C ILE A 86 0.97 -5.25 -3.49
N ALA A 87 0.33 -4.09 -3.39
CA ALA A 87 -0.97 -3.96 -2.74
C ALA A 87 -2.07 -4.76 -3.47
N ILE A 88 -2.08 -4.74 -4.81
CA ILE A 88 -3.00 -5.56 -5.63
C ILE A 88 -2.79 -7.04 -5.32
N VAL A 89 -1.55 -7.52 -5.42
CA VAL A 89 -1.22 -8.93 -5.17
C VAL A 89 -1.55 -9.30 -3.72
N GLY A 90 -1.21 -8.46 -2.77
CA GLY A 90 -1.43 -8.68 -1.35
C GLY A 90 -2.92 -8.87 -1.03
N ILE A 91 -3.78 -7.93 -1.47
CA ILE A 91 -5.21 -8.03 -1.16
C ILE A 91 -5.89 -9.17 -1.91
N THR A 92 -5.55 -9.41 -3.18
CA THR A 92 -6.18 -10.45 -3.99
C THR A 92 -5.85 -11.86 -3.49
N THR A 93 -4.60 -12.11 -3.10
CA THR A 93 -4.15 -13.42 -2.61
C THR A 93 -4.59 -13.68 -1.17
N TYR A 94 -4.50 -12.67 -0.30
CA TYR A 94 -4.72 -12.85 1.13
C TYR A 94 -6.19 -12.90 1.54
N THR A 95 -7.10 -12.33 0.74
CA THR A 95 -8.53 -12.28 1.09
C THR A 95 -9.11 -13.67 1.36
N ASN A 96 -8.82 -14.65 0.49
CA ASN A 96 -9.29 -16.03 0.67
C ASN A 96 -8.65 -16.72 1.88
N ILE A 97 -7.34 -16.52 2.06
CA ILE A 97 -6.58 -17.13 3.17
C ILE A 97 -7.12 -16.61 4.50
N HIS A 98 -7.31 -15.29 4.61
CA HIS A 98 -7.77 -14.63 5.83
C HIS A 98 -9.19 -15.06 6.21
N ILE A 99 -10.13 -15.05 5.25
CA ILE A 99 -11.51 -15.44 5.53
C ILE A 99 -11.64 -16.96 5.71
N GLY A 100 -10.89 -17.75 4.95
CA GLY A 100 -10.83 -19.21 5.09
C GLY A 100 -10.31 -19.67 6.45
N ALA A 101 -9.42 -18.89 7.07
CA ALA A 101 -8.96 -19.10 8.45
C ALA A 101 -10.00 -18.69 9.52
N GLY A 102 -11.24 -18.34 9.13
CA GLY A 102 -12.32 -17.93 10.03
C GLY A 102 -12.20 -16.50 10.55
N LEU A 103 -11.31 -15.68 9.99
CA LEU A 103 -11.12 -14.29 10.40
C LEU A 103 -12.13 -13.36 9.70
N THR A 104 -12.46 -12.25 10.37
CA THR A 104 -13.51 -11.35 9.87
C THR A 104 -13.01 -10.42 8.77
N ARG A 105 -13.86 -10.11 7.79
CA ARG A 105 -13.57 -9.14 6.72
C ARG A 105 -13.25 -7.75 7.27
N ARG A 106 -13.88 -7.36 8.39
CA ARG A 106 -13.59 -6.11 9.08
C ARG A 106 -12.13 -6.05 9.53
N SER A 107 -11.61 -7.15 10.09
CA SER A 107 -10.20 -7.20 10.51
C SER A 107 -9.24 -7.14 9.32
N LEU A 108 -9.58 -7.76 8.18
CA LEU A 108 -8.81 -7.65 6.93
C LEU A 108 -8.79 -6.21 6.41
N GLY A 109 -9.93 -5.53 6.38
CA GLY A 109 -10.03 -4.16 5.91
C GLY A 109 -9.17 -3.21 6.72
N TRP A 110 -9.20 -3.30 8.05
CA TRP A 110 -8.32 -2.50 8.90
C TRP A 110 -6.85 -2.88 8.72
N ALA A 111 -6.52 -4.17 8.65
CA ALA A 111 -5.14 -4.62 8.44
C ALA A 111 -4.56 -4.09 7.11
N ALA A 112 -5.33 -4.14 6.02
CA ALA A 112 -4.92 -3.65 4.71
C ALA A 112 -4.70 -2.13 4.69
N LEU A 113 -5.62 -1.35 5.28
CA LEU A 113 -5.46 0.10 5.36
C LEU A 113 -4.29 0.51 6.24
N THR A 114 -4.11 -0.13 7.40
CA THR A 114 -2.96 0.14 8.26
C THR A 114 -1.65 -0.25 7.58
N ALA A 115 -1.59 -1.39 6.90
CA ALA A 115 -0.41 -1.79 6.14
C ALA A 115 -0.07 -0.78 5.04
N ALA A 116 -1.07 -0.30 4.29
CA ALA A 116 -0.90 0.73 3.27
C ALA A 116 -0.27 2.02 3.84
N VAL A 117 -0.78 2.51 4.97
CA VAL A 117 -0.24 3.70 5.65
C VAL A 117 1.18 3.49 6.14
N VAL A 118 1.44 2.39 6.87
CA VAL A 118 2.78 2.08 7.42
C VAL A 118 3.80 1.96 6.29
N MET A 119 3.45 1.25 5.22
CA MET A 119 4.34 1.08 4.09
C MET A 119 4.56 2.41 3.35
N ALA A 120 3.53 3.20 3.10
CA ALA A 120 3.69 4.51 2.46
C ALA A 120 4.65 5.43 3.24
N VAL A 121 4.57 5.44 4.57
CA VAL A 121 5.52 6.16 5.43
C VAL A 121 6.94 5.60 5.29
N ALA A 122 7.10 4.28 5.28
CA ALA A 122 8.41 3.65 5.10
C ALA A 122 9.03 3.99 3.72
N TYR A 123 8.24 3.94 2.65
CA TYR A 123 8.67 4.35 1.30
C TYR A 123 9.05 5.83 1.26
N ALA A 124 8.26 6.71 1.88
CA ALA A 124 8.53 8.15 1.92
C ALA A 124 9.82 8.46 2.67
N ALA A 125 10.04 7.81 3.82
CA ALA A 125 11.26 7.95 4.59
C ALA A 125 12.49 7.47 3.81
N LEU A 126 12.39 6.30 3.17
CA LEU A 126 13.48 5.77 2.34
C LEU A 126 13.81 6.69 1.16
N PHE A 127 12.80 7.11 0.41
CA PHE A 127 12.99 7.98 -0.75
C PHE A 127 13.63 9.31 -0.35
N THR A 128 13.16 9.88 0.76
CA THR A 128 13.73 11.12 1.31
C THR A 128 15.18 10.90 1.71
N LEU A 129 15.50 9.80 2.40
CA LEU A 129 16.87 9.45 2.76
C LEU A 129 17.76 9.31 1.51
N ALA A 130 17.28 8.63 0.47
CA ALA A 130 18.00 8.46 -0.79
C ALA A 130 18.29 9.82 -1.46
N LEU A 131 17.33 10.75 -1.47
CA LEU A 131 17.54 12.10 -1.98
C LEU A 131 18.58 12.89 -1.16
N GLN A 132 18.59 12.73 0.17
CA GLN A 132 19.59 13.39 1.01
C GLN A 132 21.00 12.81 0.80
N LEU A 133 21.11 11.49 0.62
CA LEU A 133 22.38 10.83 0.30
C LEU A 133 22.89 11.28 -1.07
N GLU A 134 22.02 11.34 -2.07
CA GLU A 134 22.37 11.85 -3.40
C GLU A 134 22.84 13.30 -3.33
N ARG A 135 22.13 14.18 -2.61
CA ARG A 135 22.54 15.57 -2.38
C ARG A 135 23.95 15.66 -1.77
N ALA A 136 24.26 14.78 -0.80
CA ALA A 136 25.58 14.74 -0.18
C ALA A 136 26.67 14.31 -1.18
N VAL A 137 26.41 13.27 -1.97
CA VAL A 137 27.33 12.81 -3.03
C VAL A 137 27.60 13.90 -4.05
N TYR A 138 26.56 14.58 -4.53
CA TYR A 138 26.68 15.69 -5.48
C TYR A 138 27.47 16.86 -4.88
N GLY A 139 27.25 17.16 -3.60
CA GLY A 139 28.03 18.17 -2.87
C GLY A 139 29.51 17.83 -2.77
N TRP A 140 29.86 16.55 -2.58
CA TRP A 140 31.26 16.11 -2.53
C TRP A 140 31.97 16.11 -3.88
N THR A 141 31.23 15.85 -4.97
CA THR A 141 31.77 15.86 -6.34
C THR A 141 31.74 17.24 -7.00
N GLY A 142 31.13 18.24 -6.35
CA GLY A 142 30.94 19.58 -6.90
C GLY A 142 29.86 19.65 -7.98
N TRP A 143 29.01 18.64 -8.11
CA TRP A 143 27.91 18.60 -9.07
C TRP A 143 26.70 19.43 -8.58
N ALA A 144 25.96 20.01 -9.52
CA ALA A 144 24.72 20.70 -9.21
C ALA A 144 23.60 19.68 -8.89
N HIS A 145 23.01 19.76 -7.69
CA HIS A 145 21.87 18.93 -7.31
C HIS A 145 20.55 19.58 -7.71
N GLY A 146 20.17 19.41 -8.97
CA GLY A 146 18.88 19.87 -9.50
C GLY A 146 17.75 18.90 -9.17
N VAL A 147 16.65 19.44 -8.64
CA VAL A 147 15.38 18.73 -8.48
C VAL A 147 14.36 19.42 -9.36
N ASP A 148 13.61 18.66 -10.16
CA ASP A 148 12.56 19.23 -11.01
C ASP A 148 11.38 19.69 -10.13
N GLY A 149 11.30 21.01 -9.88
CA GLY A 149 10.26 21.63 -9.05
C GLY A 149 8.86 21.66 -9.68
N ALA A 150 8.73 21.32 -10.96
CA ALA A 150 7.44 21.27 -11.65
C ALA A 150 6.53 20.11 -11.20
N GLY A 151 7.08 19.12 -10.48
CA GLY A 151 6.42 17.84 -10.22
C GLY A 151 5.79 17.63 -8.84
N GLY A 152 5.89 18.57 -7.90
CA GLY A 152 5.37 18.34 -6.54
C GLY A 152 5.39 19.55 -5.61
N LEU A 153 5.23 19.29 -4.30
CA LEU A 153 5.18 20.33 -3.26
C LEU A 153 6.53 20.98 -2.92
N PHE A 154 7.65 20.41 -3.40
CA PHE A 154 9.00 20.85 -3.07
C PHE A 154 9.77 21.28 -4.32
N THR A 155 10.62 22.29 -4.16
CA THR A 155 11.51 22.80 -5.22
C THR A 155 12.98 22.51 -4.95
N SER A 156 13.30 21.96 -3.77
CA SER A 156 14.64 21.58 -3.39
C SER A 156 14.61 20.36 -2.47
N SER A 157 15.62 19.48 -2.60
CA SER A 157 15.87 18.37 -1.68
C SER A 157 16.11 18.84 -0.23
N GLY A 158 16.48 20.11 -0.02
CA GLY A 158 16.64 20.68 1.32
C GLY A 158 15.33 20.81 2.10
N GLN A 159 14.18 20.82 1.42
CA GLN A 159 12.86 20.95 2.02
C GLN A 159 12.34 19.60 2.52
N VAL A 160 13.09 18.92 3.39
CA VAL A 160 12.85 17.53 3.82
C VAL A 160 11.40 17.28 4.24
N GLY A 161 10.79 18.20 5.01
CA GLY A 161 9.39 18.06 5.41
C GLY A 161 8.40 18.06 4.23
N LEU A 162 8.63 18.89 3.22
CA LEU A 162 7.82 18.93 2.00
C LEU A 162 8.08 17.71 1.11
N VAL A 163 9.32 17.22 1.06
CA VAL A 163 9.64 15.96 0.36
C VAL A 163 8.85 14.81 0.98
N VAL A 164 8.94 14.62 2.31
CA VAL A 164 8.23 13.56 3.03
C VAL A 164 6.72 13.66 2.82
N LEU A 165 6.16 14.87 2.88
CA LEU A 165 4.74 15.09 2.66
C LEU A 165 4.32 14.75 1.23
N ASP A 166 5.04 15.26 0.22
CA ASP A 166 4.76 15.05 -1.19
C ASP A 166 4.80 13.56 -1.56
N VAL A 167 5.91 12.88 -1.25
CA VAL A 167 6.06 11.47 -1.60
C VAL A 167 5.24 10.56 -0.69
N GLY A 168 5.00 10.94 0.56
CA GLY A 168 4.12 10.21 1.46
C GLY A 168 2.68 10.17 0.97
N LEU A 169 2.14 11.31 0.54
CA LEU A 169 0.80 11.38 -0.04
C LEU A 169 0.71 10.59 -1.35
N LEU A 170 1.73 10.69 -2.21
CA LEU A 170 1.78 9.95 -3.47
C LEU A 170 1.86 8.44 -3.25
N PHE A 171 2.76 7.97 -2.39
CA PHE A 171 2.89 6.54 -2.10
C PHE A 171 1.66 5.98 -1.39
N LEU A 172 1.00 6.77 -0.53
CA LEU A 172 -0.27 6.37 0.07
C LEU A 172 -1.38 6.28 -0.98
N ALA A 173 -1.44 7.22 -1.93
CA ALA A 173 -2.35 7.14 -3.07
C ALA A 173 -2.12 5.86 -3.86
N GLY A 174 -0.86 5.52 -4.15
CA GLY A 174 -0.51 4.28 -4.84
C GLY A 174 -0.92 3.02 -4.08
N GLN A 175 -0.65 2.97 -2.77
CA GLN A 175 -1.05 1.85 -1.92
C GLN A 175 -2.57 1.67 -1.89
N LEU A 176 -3.34 2.74 -1.65
CA LEU A 176 -4.80 2.68 -1.60
C LEU A 176 -5.42 2.36 -2.96
N SER A 177 -4.87 2.90 -4.05
CA SER A 177 -5.28 2.53 -5.41
C SER A 177 -5.03 1.06 -5.68
N GLY A 178 -3.89 0.52 -5.24
CA GLY A 178 -3.60 -0.91 -5.39
C GLY A 178 -4.57 -1.79 -4.61
N VAL A 179 -4.90 -1.42 -3.36
CA VAL A 179 -5.94 -2.11 -2.57
C VAL A 179 -7.30 -2.05 -3.26
N LEU A 180 -7.70 -0.89 -3.79
CA LEU A 180 -8.97 -0.71 -4.51
C LEU A 180 -9.04 -1.55 -5.79
N VAL A 181 -8.01 -1.49 -6.64
CA VAL A 181 -7.92 -2.29 -7.86
C VAL A 181 -8.00 -3.77 -7.50
N GLY A 182 -7.19 -4.21 -6.55
CA GLY A 182 -7.15 -5.61 -6.14
C GLY A 182 -8.49 -6.11 -5.60
N ILE A 183 -9.16 -5.35 -4.73
CA ILE A 183 -10.46 -5.79 -4.18
C ILE A 183 -11.58 -5.75 -5.22
N VAL A 184 -11.57 -4.79 -6.14
CA VAL A 184 -12.57 -4.71 -7.21
C VAL A 184 -12.38 -5.86 -8.19
N TYR A 185 -11.15 -6.17 -8.62
CA TYR A 185 -10.88 -7.33 -9.47
C TYR A 185 -11.21 -8.64 -8.77
N TYR A 186 -10.90 -8.76 -7.49
CA TYR A 186 -11.27 -9.94 -6.71
C TYR A 186 -12.80 -10.15 -6.69
N ARG A 187 -13.58 -9.07 -6.55
CA ARG A 187 -15.05 -9.15 -6.46
C ARG A 187 -15.74 -9.27 -7.82
N ALA A 188 -15.44 -8.36 -8.74
CA ALA A 188 -16.15 -8.22 -10.01
C ALA A 188 -15.55 -9.07 -11.13
N GLY A 189 -14.31 -9.54 -10.98
CA GLY A 189 -13.59 -10.28 -12.01
C GLY A 189 -13.28 -9.44 -13.25
N GLY A 190 -12.96 -10.14 -14.34
CA GLY A 190 -12.39 -9.62 -15.60
C GLY A 190 -12.86 -8.24 -16.04
N TRP A 191 -13.88 -8.18 -16.91
CA TRP A 191 -14.23 -6.94 -17.62
C TRP A 191 -14.73 -5.83 -16.69
N TRP A 192 -15.50 -6.17 -15.66
CA TRP A 192 -15.99 -5.18 -14.69
C TRP A 192 -14.87 -4.58 -13.84
N GLY A 193 -13.83 -5.37 -13.52
CA GLY A 193 -12.61 -4.85 -12.92
C GLY A 193 -11.91 -3.85 -13.83
N THR A 194 -11.81 -4.16 -15.13
CA THR A 194 -11.22 -3.28 -16.14
C THR A 194 -11.99 -1.97 -16.28
N LEU A 195 -13.31 -2.03 -16.38
CA LEU A 195 -14.16 -0.82 -16.47
C LEU A 195 -14.07 0.06 -15.23
N ALA A 196 -13.75 -0.52 -14.07
CA ALA A 196 -13.55 0.22 -12.82
C ALA A 196 -12.12 0.76 -12.63
N LEU A 197 -11.18 0.46 -13.53
CA LEU A 197 -9.80 0.95 -13.43
C LEU A 197 -9.69 2.48 -13.39
N PRO A 198 -10.40 3.25 -14.24
CA PRO A 198 -10.33 4.71 -14.18
C PRO A 198 -10.72 5.26 -12.79
N LEU A 199 -11.65 4.61 -12.10
CA LEU A 199 -12.09 5.03 -10.77
C LEU A 199 -11.15 4.54 -9.65
N THR A 200 -10.55 3.35 -9.79
CA THR A 200 -9.72 2.72 -8.74
C THR A 200 -8.24 3.11 -8.83
N ALA A 201 -7.70 3.19 -10.05
CA ALA A 201 -6.34 3.64 -10.35
C ALA A 201 -6.27 5.13 -10.74
N GLY A 202 -7.38 5.78 -11.07
CA GLY A 202 -7.40 7.23 -11.34
C GLY A 202 -6.79 8.09 -10.23
N PRO A 203 -7.06 7.83 -8.93
CA PRO A 203 -6.53 8.67 -7.86
C PRO A 203 -5.00 8.74 -7.80
N ILE A 204 -4.27 7.65 -8.05
CA ILE A 204 -2.79 7.70 -8.13
C ILE A 204 -2.30 8.54 -9.31
N LEU A 205 -3.02 8.52 -10.44
CA LEU A 205 -2.71 9.35 -11.61
C LEU A 205 -2.99 10.83 -11.34
N LEU A 206 -4.03 11.13 -10.55
CA LEU A 206 -4.40 12.49 -10.18
C LEU A 206 -3.58 13.06 -9.01
N ALA A 207 -2.96 12.20 -8.19
CA ALA A 207 -2.20 12.64 -7.02
C ALA A 207 -1.01 13.54 -7.40
N THR A 208 -0.25 13.16 -8.43
CA THR A 208 0.91 13.95 -8.89
C THR A 208 0.51 15.36 -9.38
N PRO A 209 -0.43 15.52 -10.34
CA PRO A 209 -0.85 16.86 -10.76
C PRO A 209 -1.59 17.62 -9.65
N ALA A 210 -2.32 16.95 -8.75
CA ALA A 210 -2.98 17.62 -7.62
C ALA A 210 -1.98 18.20 -6.59
N LEU A 211 -0.79 17.62 -6.51
CA LEU A 211 0.30 18.12 -5.67
C LEU A 211 1.14 19.19 -6.39
N SER A 212 1.13 19.22 -7.71
CA SER A 212 1.89 20.19 -8.50
C SER A 212 1.20 21.56 -8.61
N THR A 213 1.98 22.61 -8.82
CA THR A 213 1.47 23.94 -9.21
C THR A 213 1.06 23.99 -10.67
N ALA A 214 1.57 23.09 -11.51
CA ALA A 214 1.35 23.10 -12.95
C ALA A 214 -0.13 22.85 -13.33
N ALA A 215 -0.85 22.01 -12.60
CA ALA A 215 -2.24 21.67 -12.93
C ALA A 215 -3.28 22.54 -12.18
N LEU A 216 -2.92 23.03 -11.00
CA LEU A 216 -3.85 23.73 -10.09
C LEU A 216 -3.53 25.22 -9.94
N GLY A 217 -2.58 25.74 -10.71
CA GLY A 217 -2.18 27.15 -10.72
C GLY A 217 -1.66 27.61 -9.35
N ASP A 218 -2.02 28.83 -8.96
CA ASP A 218 -1.58 29.48 -7.71
C ASP A 218 -2.33 28.99 -6.46
N LEU A 219 -3.01 27.83 -6.53
CA LEU A 219 -3.58 27.22 -5.34
C LEU A 219 -2.48 27.03 -4.29
N GLY A 220 -2.70 27.62 -3.13
CA GLY A 220 -1.80 27.50 -1.99
C GLY A 220 -1.55 26.04 -1.62
N LEU A 221 -0.45 25.79 -0.91
CA LEU A 221 -0.07 24.45 -0.48
C LEU A 221 -1.18 23.76 0.33
N ALA A 222 -1.78 24.48 1.28
CA ALA A 222 -2.78 23.90 2.19
C ALA A 222 -4.03 23.37 1.45
N PRO A 223 -4.70 24.13 0.56
CA PRO A 223 -5.79 23.62 -0.26
C PRO A 223 -5.43 22.35 -1.06
N ARG A 224 -4.24 22.29 -1.65
CA ARG A 224 -3.78 21.11 -2.41
C ARG A 224 -3.64 19.88 -1.52
N VAL A 225 -3.00 20.03 -0.36
CA VAL A 225 -2.86 18.94 0.62
C VAL A 225 -4.23 18.48 1.11
N VAL A 226 -5.14 19.40 1.44
CA VAL A 226 -6.52 19.08 1.86
C VAL A 226 -7.25 18.30 0.78
N LEU A 227 -7.18 18.75 -0.49
CA LEU A 227 -7.80 18.05 -1.62
C LEU A 227 -7.31 16.60 -1.72
N VAL A 228 -6.00 16.39 -1.67
CA VAL A 228 -5.42 15.04 -1.74
C VAL A 228 -5.84 14.20 -0.54
N LEU A 229 -5.83 14.75 0.68
CA LEU A 229 -6.29 14.04 1.88
C LEU A 229 -7.77 13.63 1.80
N LEU A 230 -8.64 14.48 1.23
CA LEU A 230 -10.04 14.15 1.01
C LEU A 230 -10.20 12.99 0.04
N VAL A 231 -9.43 12.99 -1.07
CA VAL A 231 -9.40 11.87 -2.03
C VAL A 231 -8.92 10.59 -1.35
N LEU A 232 -7.82 10.63 -0.60
CA LEU A 232 -7.29 9.47 0.14
C LEU A 232 -8.28 8.95 1.19
N GLY A 233 -9.00 9.84 1.88
CA GLY A 233 -10.07 9.49 2.81
C GLY A 233 -11.23 8.77 2.13
N ALA A 234 -11.68 9.29 0.97
CA ALA A 234 -12.71 8.65 0.16
C ALA A 234 -12.27 7.27 -0.35
N MET A 235 -11.03 7.13 -0.82
CA MET A 235 -10.44 5.85 -1.23
C MET A 235 -10.40 4.84 -0.09
N SER A 236 -9.95 5.27 1.10
CA SER A 236 -9.88 4.42 2.29
C SER A 236 -11.26 3.91 2.70
N LEU A 237 -12.27 4.80 2.68
CA LEU A 237 -13.65 4.43 2.96
C LEU A 237 -14.20 3.45 1.92
N ALA A 238 -13.98 3.73 0.63
CA ALA A 238 -14.41 2.86 -0.47
C ALA A 238 -13.77 1.47 -0.36
N ALA A 239 -12.45 1.39 -0.17
CA ALA A 239 -11.73 0.14 0.03
C ALA A 239 -12.29 -0.64 1.22
N HIS A 240 -12.49 0.02 2.37
CA HIS A 240 -13.05 -0.63 3.55
C HIS A 240 -14.45 -1.20 3.28
N ARG A 241 -15.34 -0.42 2.66
CA ARG A 241 -16.71 -0.84 2.34
C ARG A 241 -16.71 -2.00 1.34
N LEU A 242 -15.84 -1.96 0.33
CA LEU A 242 -15.73 -3.03 -0.65
C LEU A 242 -15.25 -4.35 -0.02
N ILE A 243 -14.29 -4.29 0.91
CA ILE A 243 -13.79 -5.46 1.65
C ILE A 243 -14.88 -6.08 2.53
N LEU A 244 -15.69 -5.25 3.22
CA LEU A 244 -16.80 -5.75 4.03
C LEU A 244 -17.85 -6.51 3.20
N GLY A 245 -18.09 -6.06 1.96
CA GLY A 245 -19.04 -6.66 1.02
C GLY A 245 -18.54 -7.87 0.23
N VAL A 246 -17.31 -8.35 0.47
CA VAL A 246 -16.73 -9.49 -0.26
C VAL A 246 -17.53 -10.76 -0.03
N GLN A 247 -18.09 -11.40 -1.06
CA GLN A 247 -18.61 -12.75 -0.92
C GLN A 247 -17.48 -13.76 -1.11
N VAL A 248 -17.36 -14.76 -0.22
CA VAL A 248 -16.35 -15.82 -0.37
C VAL A 248 -16.73 -16.64 -1.59
N ARG A 249 -15.85 -16.65 -2.60
CA ARG A 249 -16.08 -17.45 -3.80
C ARG A 249 -16.01 -18.92 -3.40
N LYS A 250 -17.10 -19.66 -3.59
CA LYS A 250 -17.08 -21.12 -3.40
C LYS A 250 -16.15 -21.69 -4.47
N LEU A 251 -15.10 -22.39 -4.06
CA LEU A 251 -14.30 -23.17 -4.99
C LEU A 251 -15.22 -24.27 -5.52
N ALA A 252 -15.48 -24.26 -6.82
CA ALA A 252 -16.11 -25.40 -7.48
C ALA A 252 -15.08 -26.54 -7.40
N THR A 253 -15.37 -27.51 -6.55
CA THR A 253 -14.66 -28.80 -6.47
C THR A 253 -15.01 -29.66 -7.66
#